data_AF-A0A7E5WH71-F1
#
_entry.id   AF-A0A7E5WH71-F1
#
_cell.length_a   1.000
_cell.length_b   1.000
_cell.length_c   1.000
_cell.angle_alpha   90.00
_cell.angle_beta   90.00
_cell.angle_gamma   90.00
#
_symmetry.space_group_name_H-M   'P 1'
#
loop_
_entity.id
_entity.type
_entity.pdbx_description
1 polymer ?
#
loop_
_entity_poly.entity_id
_entity_poly.type
_entity_poly.pdbx_seq_one_letter_code
_entity_poly.pdbx_strand_id
1 'polypeptide(L)'
;MLQGHPKYEFAYQVSDPHTHDIKSQHETRDGHVVHGEYSLHQPDGRVRTVKYHADHKTGFNADVHYSGHAQHIVPEHPHHH
;
A
#
# COMPACT_ATOMS: atom_id res chain seq x y z
N MET A 1 1.74 4.72 37.16
CA MET A 1 2.45 4.97 35.89
C MET A 1 1.45 5.57 34.92
N LEU A 2 1.70 6.75 34.36
CA LEU A 2 0.87 7.32 33.29
C LEU A 2 1.12 6.50 32.03
N GLN A 3 0.23 5.57 31.71
CA GLN A 3 0.27 4.88 30.42
C GLN A 3 -0.23 5.87 29.37
N GLY A 4 0.64 6.27 28.45
CA GLY A 4 0.28 7.21 27.38
C GLY A 4 -0.75 6.59 26.43
N HIS A 5 -1.62 7.44 25.88
CA HIS A 5 -2.60 7.06 24.85
C HIS A 5 -2.17 7.70 23.52
N PRO A 6 -1.17 7.12 22.82
CA PRO A 6 -0.66 7.70 21.59
C PRO A 6 -1.77 7.74 20.53
N LYS A 7 -1.91 8.90 19.89
CA LYS A 7 -2.92 9.12 18.86
C LYS A 7 -2.31 9.92 17.71
N TYR A 8 -2.52 9.43 16.50
CA TYR A 8 -2.14 10.15 15.29
C TYR A 8 -3.08 9.79 14.14
N GLU A 9 -3.06 10.63 13.13
CA GLU A 9 -3.63 10.39 11.83
C GLU A 9 -2.71 11.03 10.79
N PHE A 10 -2.42 10.32 9.71
CA PHE A 10 -1.71 10.88 8.58
C PHE A 10 -2.22 10.31 7.26
N ALA A 11 -2.06 11.10 6.20
CA ALA A 11 -2.29 10.66 4.83
C ALA A 11 -1.27 11.30 3.89
N TYR A 12 -0.93 10.59 2.82
CA TYR A 12 -0.25 11.19 1.68
C TYR A 12 -0.68 10.53 0.38
N GLN A 13 -0.46 11.24 -0.73
CA GLN A 13 -0.68 10.73 -2.07
C GLN A 13 0.42 11.23 -3.00
N VAL A 14 0.75 10.41 -3.99
CA VAL A 14 1.60 10.76 -5.12
C VAL A 14 0.82 10.41 -6.39
N SER A 15 0.78 11.36 -7.32
CA SER A 15 0.18 11.19 -8.64
C SER A 15 1.08 11.88 -9.65
N ASP A 16 2.13 11.19 -10.07
CA ASP A 16 3.09 11.68 -11.06
C ASP A 16 2.86 11.00 -12.41
N PRO A 17 2.26 11.69 -13.40
CA PRO A 17 2.04 11.13 -14.73
C PRO A 17 3.33 10.96 -15.55
N HIS A 18 4.44 11.61 -15.17
CA HIS A 18 5.71 11.47 -15.88
C HIS A 18 6.39 10.15 -15.52
N THR A 19 6.51 9.86 -14.22
CA THR A 19 7.11 8.62 -13.72
C THR A 19 6.13 7.46 -13.59
N HIS A 20 4.82 7.73 -13.74
CA HIS A 20 3.72 6.81 -13.47
C HIS A 20 3.65 6.33 -12.00
N ASP A 21 4.25 7.10 -11.09
CA ASP A 21 4.19 6.85 -9.65
C ASP A 21 2.84 7.33 -9.10
N ILE A 22 1.91 6.39 -8.96
CA ILE A 22 0.57 6.62 -8.43
C ILE A 22 0.39 5.74 -7.19
N LYS A 23 0.33 6.39 -6.03
CA LYS A 23 0.17 5.72 -4.73
C LYS A 23 -0.50 6.61 -3.70
N SER A 24 -1.15 5.98 -2.74
CA SER A 24 -1.75 6.63 -1.58
C SER A 24 -1.49 5.83 -0.31
N GLN A 25 -1.54 6.50 0.83
CA GLN A 25 -1.49 5.89 2.15
C GLN A 25 -2.31 6.74 3.12
N HIS A 26 -3.07 6.07 3.98
CA HIS A 26 -3.75 6.66 5.13
C HIS A 26 -3.59 5.72 6.32
N GLU A 27 -3.26 6.27 7.49
CA GLU A 27 -3.18 5.50 8.72
C GLU A 27 -3.64 6.32 9.91
N THR A 28 -4.36 5.65 10.80
CA THR A 28 -4.79 6.17 12.10
C THR A 28 -4.29 5.25 13.19
N ARG A 29 -3.92 5.86 14.31
CA ARG A 29 -3.63 5.14 15.55
C ARG A 29 -4.46 5.73 16.67
N ASP A 30 -5.08 4.86 17.44
CA ASP A 30 -5.69 5.20 18.71
C ASP A 30 -5.23 4.22 19.80
N GLY A 31 -4.37 4.71 20.69
CA GLY A 31 -3.75 3.90 21.74
C GLY A 31 -2.89 2.77 21.18
N HIS A 32 -3.40 1.53 21.30
CA HIS A 32 -2.73 0.32 20.82
C HIS A 32 -3.29 -0.22 19.51
N VAL A 33 -4.29 0.46 18.93
CA VAL A 33 -4.96 0.04 17.71
C VAL A 33 -4.47 0.91 16.55
N VAL A 34 -4.07 0.27 15.46
CA VAL A 34 -3.71 0.93 14.20
C VAL A 34 -4.65 0.43 13.10
N HIS A 35 -5.14 1.34 12.28
CA HIS A 35 -5.85 1.04 11.03
C HIS A 35 -5.23 1.83 9.91
N GLY A 36 -5.02 1.21 8.75
CA GLY A 36 -4.57 1.94 7.58
C GLY A 36 -4.89 1.25 6.27
N GLU A 37 -4.69 2.00 5.19
CA GLU A 37 -4.84 1.54 3.83
C GLU A 37 -3.82 2.23 2.93
N TYR A 38 -3.05 1.44 2.18
CA TYR A 38 -2.25 1.95 1.07
C TYR A 38 -2.69 1.39 -0.27
N SER A 39 -2.45 2.15 -1.33
CA SER A 39 -2.57 1.72 -2.72
C SER A 39 -1.32 2.06 -3.53
N LEU A 40 -0.97 1.23 -4.50
CA LEU A 40 0.08 1.53 -5.48
C LEU A 40 -0.23 0.88 -6.83
N HIS A 41 0.04 1.63 -7.90
CA HIS A 41 0.10 1.11 -9.26
C HIS A 41 1.37 0.28 -9.43
N GLN A 42 1.22 -0.96 -9.88
CA GLN A 42 2.30 -1.90 -10.09
C GLN A 42 2.84 -1.81 -11.53
N PRO A 43 4.11 -2.20 -11.76
CA PRO A 43 4.68 -2.25 -13.11
C PRO A 43 3.96 -3.19 -14.07
N ASP A 44 3.23 -4.20 -13.57
CA ASP A 44 2.43 -5.12 -14.38
C ASP A 44 1.05 -4.56 -14.75
N GLY A 45 0.76 -3.29 -14.42
CA GLY A 45 -0.51 -2.62 -14.72
C GLY A 45 -1.62 -2.88 -13.70
N ARG A 46 -1.39 -3.69 -12.66
CA ARG A 46 -2.35 -3.86 -11.56
C ARG A 46 -2.29 -2.71 -10.58
N VAL A 47 -3.39 -2.50 -9.85
CA VAL A 47 -3.37 -1.69 -8.62
C VAL A 47 -3.47 -2.63 -7.44
N ARG A 48 -2.50 -2.54 -6.52
CA ARG A 48 -2.53 -3.26 -5.25
C ARG A 48 -3.06 -2.32 -4.18
N THR A 49 -4.14 -2.71 -3.52
CA THR A 49 -4.69 -2.06 -2.33
C THR A 49 -4.53 -2.98 -1.13
N VAL A 50 -4.00 -2.47 -0.03
CA VAL A 50 -3.81 -3.21 1.21
C VAL A 50 -4.49 -2.48 2.34
N LYS A 51 -5.53 -3.08 2.90
CA LYS A 51 -6.18 -2.63 4.13
C LYS A 51 -5.61 -3.41 5.29
N TYR A 52 -5.20 -2.74 6.36
CA TYR A 52 -4.55 -3.40 7.48
C TYR A 52 -5.02 -2.87 8.83
N HIS A 53 -4.87 -3.73 9.83
CA HIS A 53 -5.16 -3.45 11.23
C HIS A 53 -4.09 -4.11 12.11
N ALA A 54 -3.73 -3.45 13.21
CA ALA A 54 -2.85 -4.04 14.21
C ALA A 54 -3.31 -3.70 15.64
N ASP A 55 -3.32 -4.71 16.50
CA ASP A 55 -3.51 -4.55 17.95
C ASP A 55 -2.65 -5.56 18.76
N HIS A 56 -2.73 -5.49 20.09
CA HIS A 56 -1.97 -6.37 21.00
C HIS A 56 -2.52 -7.80 21.09
N LYS A 57 -3.73 -8.07 20.60
CA LYS A 57 -4.41 -9.37 20.72
C LYS A 57 -4.17 -10.25 19.49
N THR A 58 -4.28 -9.64 18.32
CA THR A 58 -4.29 -10.29 17.00
C THR A 58 -3.04 -9.99 16.20
N GLY A 59 -2.21 -9.03 16.63
CA GLY A 59 -1.06 -8.58 15.88
C GLY A 59 -1.47 -7.87 14.58
N PHE A 60 -0.55 -7.82 13.62
CA PHE A 60 -0.79 -7.22 12.31
C PHE A 60 -1.55 -8.18 11.39
N ASN A 61 -2.64 -7.69 10.80
CA ASN A 61 -3.46 -8.40 9.83
C ASN A 61 -3.72 -7.49 8.62
N ALA A 62 -3.75 -8.06 7.41
CA ALA A 62 -3.92 -7.30 6.19
C ALA A 62 -4.74 -8.06 5.13
N ASP A 63 -5.65 -7.34 4.48
CA ASP A 63 -6.41 -7.78 3.31
C ASP A 63 -5.84 -7.13 2.05
N VAL A 64 -5.23 -7.95 1.20
CA VAL A 64 -4.58 -7.51 -0.05
C VAL A 64 -5.51 -7.76 -1.23
N HIS A 65 -5.83 -6.69 -1.96
CA HIS A 65 -6.67 -6.71 -3.15
C HIS A 65 -5.88 -6.23 -4.36
N TYR A 66 -6.08 -6.89 -5.49
CA TYR A 66 -5.54 -6.48 -6.78
C TYR A 66 -6.69 -6.14 -7.73
N SER A 67 -6.62 -5.01 -8.40
CA SER A 67 -7.52 -4.66 -9.51
C SER A 67 -6.72 -4.49 -10.80
N GLY A 68 -7.39 -4.68 -11.94
CA GLY A 68 -6.77 -4.68 -13.27
C GLY A 68 -6.24 -6.06 -13.70
N HIS A 69 -5.54 -6.07 -14.84
CA HIS A 69 -4.96 -7.28 -15.44
C HIS A 69 -3.44 -7.20 -15.40
N ALA A 70 -2.77 -8.27 -14.96
CA ALA A 70 -1.31 -8.32 -15.07
C ALA A 70 -0.92 -8.44 -16.54
N GLN A 71 -0.04 -7.55 -16.97
CA GLN A 71 0.66 -7.63 -18.23
C GLN A 71 2.00 -8.33 -18.00
N HIS A 72 2.17 -9.50 -18.61
CA HIS A 72 3.45 -10.19 -18.61
C HIS A 72 4.32 -9.61 -19.74
N ILE A 73 5.21 -8.70 -19.39
CA ILE A 73 6.20 -8.17 -20.34
C ILE A 73 7.25 -9.27 -20.53
N VAL A 74 7.19 -10.01 -21.63
CA VAL A 74 8.31 -10.86 -22.06
C VAL A 74 9.33 -9.91 -22.70
N PRO A 75 10.56 -9.79 -22.16
CA PRO A 75 11.60 -9.02 -22.83
C PRO A 75 11.89 -9.68 -24.18
N GLU A 76 11.55 -9.02 -25.29
CA GLU A 76 12.10 -9.42 -26.59
C GLU A 76 13.60 -9.20 -26.55
N HIS A 77 14.37 -10.29 -26.51
CA HIS A 77 15.79 -10.23 -26.80
C HIS A 77 15.94 -9.90 -28.30
N PRO A 78 16.53 -8.76 -28.69
CA PRO A 78 16.84 -8.52 -30.08
C PRO A 78 17.94 -9.53 -30.46
N HIS A 79 17.61 -10.46 -31.35
CA HIS A 79 18.61 -11.25 -32.05
C HIS A 79 19.40 -10.31 -32.97
N HIS A 80 20.50 -9.76 -32.46
CA HIS A 80 21.51 -9.14 -33.31
C HIS A 80 22.16 -10.23 -34.16
N HIS A 81 22.04 -10.09 -35.48
CA HIS A 81 22.66 -10.93 -36.49
C HIS A 81 23.87 -10.22 -37.11
#